data_AF-A0A5Q4EU29-F1
#
_entry.id   AF-A0A5Q4EU29-F1
#
_cell.length_a   1.000
_cell.length_b   1.000
_cell.length_c   1.000
_cell.angle_alpha   90.00
_cell.angle_beta   90.00
_cell.angle_gamma   90.00
#
_symmetry.space_group_name_H-M   'P 1'
#
loop_
_entity.id
_entity.type
_entity.pdbx_description
1 polymer ?
#
loop_
_entity_poly.entity_id
_entity_poly.type
_entity_poly.pdbx_seq_one_letter_code
_entity_poly.pdbx_strand_id
1 'polypeptide(L)'
;MSDIGPLNSPAATPYIPADSLRHSAGRAHPAAAQSTPDADRVELSEHARLLSRALDLPEIRIDLVQSVRAELASGEYETSQKLDDAAESLLRELDLFG
;
A
#
# COMPACT_ATOMS: atom_id res chain seq x y z
N MET A 1 56.13 -18.65 -9.95
CA MET A 1 56.22 -18.42 -8.50
C MET A 1 54.85 -17.95 -8.07
N SER A 2 54.04 -18.84 -7.50
CA SER A 2 52.65 -18.54 -7.14
C SER A 2 52.60 -17.93 -5.75
N ASP A 3 52.23 -16.67 -5.69
CA ASP A 3 51.96 -15.93 -4.44
C ASP A 3 50.61 -16.40 -3.89
N ILE A 4 50.64 -17.17 -2.80
CA ILE A 4 49.44 -17.48 -2.01
C ILE A 4 49.40 -16.42 -0.90
N GLY A 5 48.61 -15.37 -1.13
CA GLY A 5 48.35 -14.35 -0.12
C GLY A 5 47.63 -14.92 1.11
N PRO A 6 47.74 -14.27 2.28
CA PRO A 6 47.20 -14.79 3.54
C PRO A 6 45.67 -14.86 3.53
N LEU A 7 45.14 -15.99 4.00
CA LEU A 7 43.72 -16.20 4.28
C LEU A 7 43.29 -15.26 5.42
N ASN A 8 42.42 -14.30 5.11
CA ASN A 8 41.79 -13.44 6.11
C ASN A 8 40.70 -14.24 6.84
N SER A 9 40.96 -14.65 8.08
CA SER A 9 39.96 -15.26 8.96
C SER A 9 38.88 -14.23 9.32
N PRO A 10 37.56 -14.54 9.21
CA PRO A 10 36.56 -13.63 9.71
C PRO A 10 36.60 -13.59 11.25
N ALA A 11 36.82 -12.39 11.79
CA ALA A 11 36.67 -12.10 13.21
C ALA A 11 35.22 -12.37 13.64
N ALA A 12 35.05 -13.07 14.75
CA ALA A 12 33.77 -13.38 15.36
C ALA A 12 32.96 -12.10 15.67
N THR A 13 31.71 -12.02 15.21
CA THR A 13 30.78 -10.95 15.59
C THR A 13 30.16 -11.29 16.95
N PRO A 14 30.20 -10.39 17.95
CA PRO A 14 29.51 -10.61 19.22
C PRO A 14 27.99 -10.58 19.02
N TYR A 15 27.30 -11.47 19.72
CA TYR A 15 25.84 -11.53 19.79
C TYR A 15 25.30 -10.32 20.59
N ILE A 16 24.50 -9.46 19.95
CA ILE A 16 23.81 -8.34 20.61
C ILE A 16 22.30 -8.64 20.62
N PRO A 17 21.64 -8.70 21.79
CA PRO A 17 20.20 -8.94 21.89
C PRO A 17 19.36 -7.82 21.26
N ALA A 18 18.20 -8.20 20.70
CA ALA A 18 17.36 -7.40 19.80
C ALA A 18 16.64 -6.17 20.40
N ASP A 19 16.93 -5.76 21.63
CA ASP A 19 16.14 -4.74 22.35
C ASP A 19 16.77 -3.33 22.43
N SER A 20 18.01 -3.14 21.95
CA SER A 20 18.77 -1.89 22.13
C SER A 20 18.72 -0.89 20.97
N LEU A 21 17.92 -1.13 19.91
CA LEU A 21 17.87 -0.25 18.72
C LEU A 21 16.61 0.64 18.63
N ARG A 22 15.81 0.74 19.69
CA ARG A 22 14.61 1.60 19.70
C ARG A 22 14.76 2.88 20.52
N HIS A 23 15.92 3.55 20.49
CA HIS A 23 15.97 4.94 20.97
C HIS A 23 17.23 5.71 20.53
N SER A 24 17.25 6.23 19.30
CA SER A 24 18.07 7.42 18.99
C SER A 24 17.65 8.05 17.67
N ALA A 25 16.64 8.92 17.75
CA ALA A 25 16.49 10.01 16.79
C ALA A 25 17.66 11.00 17.00
N GLY A 26 18.50 11.19 15.98
CA GLY A 26 19.58 12.18 16.00
C GLY A 26 20.30 12.24 14.65
N ARG A 27 20.22 13.40 13.98
CA ARG A 27 20.96 13.70 12.74
C ARG A 27 22.46 13.46 12.93
N ALA A 28 23.09 12.67 12.05
CA ALA A 28 24.42 12.95 11.48
C ALA A 28 24.87 11.92 10.42
N HIS A 29 25.38 12.47 9.31
CA HIS A 29 26.30 11.94 8.29
C HIS A 29 25.87 10.86 7.27
N PRO A 30 26.31 11.01 6.00
CA PRO A 30 26.15 9.97 5.00
C PRO A 30 27.09 8.83 5.38
N ALA A 31 26.54 7.82 6.04
CA ALA A 31 27.19 6.53 6.14
C ALA A 31 27.55 6.10 4.72
N ALA A 32 28.83 5.79 4.50
CA ALA A 32 29.34 5.25 3.25
C ALA A 32 28.34 4.23 2.72
N ALA A 33 27.84 4.46 1.50
CA ALA A 33 26.91 3.57 0.84
C ALA A 33 27.53 2.17 0.84
N GLN A 34 27.05 1.31 1.74
CA GLN A 34 27.31 -0.10 1.66
C GLN A 34 26.65 -0.52 0.35
N SER A 35 27.47 -0.79 -0.66
CA SER A 35 27.02 -1.37 -1.91
C SER A 35 26.39 -2.70 -1.57
N THR A 36 25.07 -2.71 -1.38
CA THR A 36 24.29 -3.95 -1.38
C THR A 36 24.59 -4.64 -2.70
N PRO A 37 24.81 -5.97 -2.71
CA PRO A 37 24.98 -6.71 -3.96
C PRO A 37 23.82 -6.38 -4.89
N ASP A 38 24.14 -6.16 -6.17
CA ASP A 38 23.22 -5.74 -7.22
C ASP A 38 22.04 -6.71 -7.24
N ALA A 39 20.94 -6.29 -6.62
CA ALA A 39 19.75 -7.11 -6.47
C ALA A 39 18.97 -7.01 -7.77
N ASP A 40 18.53 -8.15 -8.28
CA ASP A 40 17.68 -8.19 -9.47
C ASP A 40 16.43 -7.32 -9.23
N ARG A 41 16.29 -6.27 -10.04
CA ARG A 41 15.25 -5.26 -9.88
C ARG A 41 14.19 -5.47 -10.96
N VAL A 42 13.01 -5.89 -10.51
CA VAL A 42 11.84 -6.02 -11.39
C VAL A 42 11.07 -4.70 -11.41
N GLU A 43 10.96 -4.08 -12.58
CA GLU A 43 10.10 -2.92 -12.80
C GLU A 43 8.77 -3.34 -13.41
N LEU A 44 7.67 -3.00 -12.74
CA LEU A 44 6.33 -3.20 -13.28
C LEU A 44 5.96 -2.04 -14.21
N SER A 45 5.49 -2.37 -15.41
CA SER A 45 4.92 -1.37 -16.30
C SER A 45 3.64 -0.77 -15.68
N GLU A 46 3.35 0.48 -16.02
CA GLU A 46 2.11 1.13 -15.58
C GLU A 46 0.88 0.36 -16.08
N HIS A 47 0.92 -0.14 -17.31
CA HIS A 47 -0.13 -0.99 -17.87
C HIS A 47 -0.37 -2.27 -17.05
N ALA A 48 0.69 -2.93 -16.59
CA ALA A 48 0.56 -4.12 -15.74
C ALA A 48 -0.08 -3.78 -14.39
N ARG A 49 0.26 -2.62 -13.80
CA ARG A 49 -0.37 -2.15 -12.56
C ARG A 49 -1.86 -1.88 -12.75
N LEU A 50 -2.25 -1.25 -13.85
CA LEU A 50 -3.66 -0.97 -14.16
C LEU A 50 -4.45 -2.25 -14.43
N LEU A 51 -3.88 -3.19 -15.19
CA LEU A 51 -4.50 -4.48 -15.47
C LEU A 51 -4.70 -5.30 -14.18
N SER A 52 -3.71 -5.35 -13.30
CA SER A 52 -3.83 -6.01 -11.99
C SER A 52 -5.00 -5.45 -11.19
N ARG A 53 -5.10 -4.11 -11.11
CA ARG A 53 -6.23 -3.46 -10.42
C ARG A 53 -7.57 -3.82 -11.07
N ALA A 54 -7.64 -3.82 -12.40
CA ALA A 54 -8.86 -4.18 -13.12
C ALA A 54 -9.29 -5.63 -12.87
N LEU A 55 -8.33 -6.55 -12.73
CA LEU A 55 -8.59 -7.97 -12.43
C LEU A 55 -8.98 -8.20 -10.96
N ASP A 56 -8.51 -7.36 -10.05
CA ASP A 56 -8.86 -7.40 -8.62
C ASP A 56 -10.24 -6.79 -8.32
N LEU A 57 -10.91 -6.16 -9.31
CA LEU A 57 -12.26 -5.65 -9.09
C LEU A 57 -13.22 -6.81 -8.80
N PRO A 58 -14.04 -6.71 -7.74
CA PRO A 58 -15.06 -7.71 -7.48
C PRO A 58 -16.05 -7.77 -8.64
N GLU A 59 -16.61 -8.95 -8.87
CA GLU A 59 -17.66 -9.13 -9.87
C GLU A 59 -18.83 -8.16 -9.59
N ILE A 60 -19.37 -7.57 -10.66
CA ILE A 60 -20.52 -6.69 -10.53
C ILE A 60 -21.68 -7.51 -9.99
N ARG A 61 -22.26 -7.07 -8.88
CA ARG A 61 -23.47 -7.65 -8.30
C ARG A 61 -24.69 -7.28 -9.14
N ILE A 62 -24.82 -7.90 -10.32
CA ILE A 62 -25.86 -7.60 -11.31
C ILE A 62 -27.26 -7.65 -10.69
N ASP A 63 -27.53 -8.60 -9.80
CA ASP A 63 -28.83 -8.72 -9.13
C ASP A 63 -29.19 -7.47 -8.31
N LEU A 64 -28.24 -6.94 -7.54
CA LEU A 64 -28.43 -5.71 -6.76
C LEU A 64 -28.63 -4.50 -7.68
N VAL A 65 -27.87 -4.44 -8.77
CA VAL A 65 -28.03 -3.36 -9.76
C VAL A 65 -29.41 -3.40 -10.38
N GLN A 66 -29.92 -4.58 -10.73
CA GLN A 66 -31.25 -4.74 -11.30
C GLN A 66 -32.34 -4.39 -10.30
N SER A 67 -32.23 -4.81 -9.03
CA SER A 67 -33.22 -4.48 -7.99
C SER A 67 -33.29 -2.98 -7.77
N VAL A 68 -32.15 -2.31 -7.62
CA VAL A 68 -32.09 -0.85 -7.42
C VAL A 68 -32.63 -0.11 -8.65
N ARG A 69 -32.33 -0.58 -9.86
CA ARG A 69 -32.90 0.01 -11.09
C ARG A 69 -34.42 -0.12 -11.13
N ALA A 70 -34.98 -1.24 -10.66
CA ALA A 70 -36.42 -1.41 -10.58
C ALA A 70 -37.05 -0.46 -9.54
N GLU A 71 -36.45 -0.32 -8.35
CA GLU A 71 -36.88 0.63 -7.30
C GLU A 71 -36.86 2.09 -7.79
N LEU A 72 -35.85 2.46 -8.59
CA LEU A 72 -35.76 3.80 -9.18
C LEU A 72 -36.85 4.02 -10.22
N ALA A 73 -37.17 3.01 -11.04
CA ALA A 73 -38.20 3.10 -12.07
C ALA A 73 -39.61 3.14 -11.46
N SER A 74 -39.85 2.47 -10.33
CA SER A 74 -41.12 2.53 -9.60
C SER A 74 -41.30 3.82 -8.80
N GLY A 75 -40.23 4.59 -8.59
CA GLY A 75 -40.22 5.79 -7.75
C GLY A 75 -40.20 5.48 -6.24
N GLU A 76 -40.06 4.21 -5.86
CA GLU A 76 -40.04 3.78 -4.44
C GLU A 76 -38.67 3.92 -3.79
N TYR A 77 -37.64 4.24 -4.58
CA TYR A 77 -36.30 4.47 -4.08
C TYR A 77 -36.21 5.74 -3.20
N GLU A 78 -37.06 6.74 -3.46
CA GLU A 78 -37.08 8.03 -2.76
C GLU A 78 -37.92 7.93 -1.48
N THR A 79 -37.28 7.49 -0.40
CA THR A 79 -37.87 7.50 0.95
C THR A 79 -37.30 8.65 1.76
N SER A 80 -38.08 9.21 2.69
CA SER A 80 -37.62 10.32 3.55
C SER A 80 -36.30 9.99 4.26
N GLN A 81 -36.17 8.76 4.77
CA GLN A 81 -34.96 8.30 5.44
C GLN A 81 -33.73 8.29 4.51
N LYS A 82 -33.86 7.75 3.29
CA LYS A 82 -32.76 7.75 2.31
C LYS A 82 -32.35 9.17 1.90
N LEU A 83 -33.29 10.12 1.87
CA LEU A 83 -33.02 11.53 1.56
C LEU A 83 -32.28 12.23 2.70
N ASP A 84 -32.70 11.99 3.95
CA ASP A 84 -32.03 12.53 5.14
C ASP A 84 -30.59 11.99 5.25
N ASP A 85 -30.40 10.69 5.05
CA ASP A 85 -29.09 10.04 5.03
C ASP A 85 -28.19 10.61 3.92
N ALA A 86 -28.75 10.81 2.72
CA ALA A 86 -28.02 11.40 1.58
C ALA A 86 -27.62 12.85 1.86
N ALA A 87 -28.50 13.65 2.48
CA ALA A 87 -28.21 15.02 2.86
C ALA A 87 -27.09 15.10 3.91
N GLU A 88 -27.13 14.24 4.94
CA GLU A 88 -26.07 14.18 5.96
C GLU A 88 -24.73 13.75 5.35
N SER A 89 -24.74 12.75 4.46
CA SER A 89 -23.52 12.32 3.78
C SER A 89 -22.93 13.40 2.88
N LEU A 90 -23.76 14.16 2.17
CA LEU A 90 -23.32 15.27 1.33
C LEU A 90 -22.70 16.40 2.18
N LEU A 91 -23.31 16.74 3.32
CA LEU A 91 -22.74 17.73 4.24
C LEU A 91 -21.38 17.28 4.78
N ARG A 92 -21.24 16.01 5.18
CA ARG A 92 -19.95 15.44 5.61
C ARG A 92 -18.88 15.52 4.53
N GLU A 93 -19.25 15.25 3.28
CA GLU A 93 -18.32 15.34 2.15
C GLU A 93 -17.85 16.78 1.96
N LEU A 94 -18.75 17.77 2.00
CA LEU A 94 -18.39 19.19 1.88
C LEU A 94 -17.50 19.67 3.04
N ASP A 95 -17.79 19.24 4.27
CA ASP A 95 -16.96 19.57 5.44
C ASP A 95 -15.57 18.91 5.37
N LEU A 96 -15.45 17.74 4.74
CA LEU A 96 -14.16 17.05 4.52
C LEU A 96 -13.29 17.76 3.46
N PHE A 97 -13.92 18.52 2.56
CA PHE A 97 -13.23 19.37 1.58
C PHE A 97 -12.96 20.80 2.09
N GLY A 98 -13.28 21.10 3.36
CA GLY A 98 -13.07 22.39 4.04
C GLY A 98 -11.73 22.55 4.74
#